data_AF-A0A520BG20-F1
#
_entry.id   AF-A0A520BG20-F1
#
_cell.length_a   1.000
_cell.length_b   1.000
_cell.length_c   1.000
_cell.angle_alpha   90.00
_cell.angle_beta   90.00
_cell.angle_gamma   90.00
#
_symmetry.space_group_name_H-M   'P 1'
#
loop_
_entity.id
_entity.type
_entity.pdbx_description
1 polymer ?
#
loop_
_entity_poly.entity_id
_entity_poly.type
_entity_poly.pdbx_seq_one_letter_code
_entity_poly.pdbx_strand_id
1 'polypeptide(L)'
;MLQADQIARQEERLSGRAACPQAKVPSYQDLLDAALDDTFPASDPLAIGAATQVYEPRTTPRDCVDWTLKPGACKPVGQAGEAGDAASLPQGERSARCDARLLRTQLIASRRVPAGPCWIEQTTEAATLSWLDGGGAVQQLELALEELRCLLAQEVLERPEPA
;
A
#
# COMPACT_ATOMS: atom_id res chain seq x y z
N MET A 1 6.75 -5.15 -28.95
CA MET A 1 6.29 -5.03 -30.34
C MET A 1 5.77 -6.38 -30.77
N LEU A 2 4.47 -6.48 -31.08
CA LEU A 2 3.86 -7.71 -31.60
C LEU A 2 4.56 -8.13 -32.89
N GLN A 3 4.85 -9.42 -33.01
CA GLN A 3 5.44 -9.99 -34.22
C GLN A 3 4.44 -9.90 -35.38
N ALA A 4 4.91 -9.76 -36.62
CA ALA A 4 4.05 -9.62 -37.80
C ALA A 4 3.02 -10.76 -37.93
N ASP A 5 3.42 -11.98 -37.57
CA ASP A 5 2.54 -13.15 -37.57
C ASP A 5 1.44 -13.12 -36.49
N GLN A 6 1.65 -12.38 -35.40
CA GLN A 6 0.64 -12.19 -34.34
C GLN A 6 -0.40 -11.15 -34.77
N ILE A 7 0.05 -10.08 -35.45
CA ILE A 7 -0.82 -9.02 -35.98
C ILE A 7 -1.77 -9.58 -37.04
N ALA A 8 -1.26 -10.35 -38.01
CA ALA A 8 -2.08 -10.97 -39.05
C ALA A 8 -3.16 -11.89 -38.46
N ARG A 9 -2.81 -12.71 -37.47
CA ARG A 9 -3.77 -13.59 -36.76
C ARG A 9 -4.78 -12.82 -35.90
N GLN A 10 -4.41 -11.66 -35.35
CA GLN A 10 -5.36 -10.78 -34.65
C GLN A 10 -6.35 -10.13 -35.64
N GLU A 11 -5.89 -9.71 -36.81
CA GLU A 11 -6.74 -9.10 -37.84
C GLU A 11 -7.74 -10.10 -38.44
N GLU A 12 -7.31 -11.34 -38.72
CA GLU A 12 -8.21 -12.42 -39.18
C GLU A 12 -9.27 -12.78 -38.12
N ARG A 13 -8.91 -12.67 -36.84
CA ARG A 13 -9.85 -12.83 -35.71
C ARG A 13 -10.86 -11.71 -35.64
N LEU A 14 -10.40 -10.47 -35.62
CA LEU A 14 -11.24 -9.27 -35.51
C LEU A 14 -12.16 -9.10 -36.72
N SER A 15 -11.71 -9.52 -37.90
CA SER A 15 -12.53 -9.55 -39.13
C SER A 15 -13.47 -10.76 -39.22
N GLY A 16 -13.39 -11.71 -38.28
CA GLY A 16 -14.23 -12.91 -38.24
C GLY A 16 -13.94 -13.95 -39.33
N ARG A 17 -12.84 -13.78 -40.08
CA ARG A 17 -12.43 -14.66 -41.19
C ARG A 17 -11.67 -15.91 -40.74
N ALA A 18 -11.38 -16.03 -39.46
CA ALA A 18 -10.72 -17.21 -38.89
C ALA A 18 -11.50 -18.50 -39.20
N ALA A 19 -10.80 -19.48 -39.78
CA ALA A 19 -11.38 -20.71 -40.33
C ALA A 19 -12.04 -21.61 -39.26
N CYS A 20 -11.51 -21.61 -38.03
CA CYS A 20 -11.99 -22.47 -36.95
C CYS A 20 -12.59 -21.63 -35.81
N PRO A 21 -13.64 -22.11 -35.12
CA PRO A 21 -14.20 -21.43 -33.95
C PRO A 21 -13.17 -21.13 -32.85
N GLN A 22 -12.23 -22.06 -32.61
CA GLN A 22 -11.14 -21.90 -31.65
C GLN A 22 -10.15 -20.83 -32.08
N ALA A 23 -10.02 -20.59 -33.39
CA ALA A 23 -9.16 -19.54 -33.93
C ALA A 23 -9.82 -18.16 -33.87
N LYS A 24 -11.10 -18.04 -33.48
CA LYS A 24 -11.80 -16.74 -33.26
C LYS A 24 -11.56 -16.17 -31.87
N VAL A 25 -11.18 -17.01 -30.91
CA VAL A 25 -10.89 -16.61 -29.54
C VAL A 25 -9.38 -16.48 -29.32
N PRO A 26 -8.91 -15.52 -28.49
CA PRO A 26 -7.51 -15.46 -28.09
C PRO A 26 -7.06 -16.72 -27.37
N SER A 27 -5.82 -17.15 -27.61
CA SER A 27 -5.23 -18.20 -26.81
C SER A 27 -4.88 -17.67 -25.42
N TYR A 28 -4.68 -18.58 -24.46
CA TYR A 28 -4.21 -18.24 -23.13
C TYR A 28 -2.86 -17.48 -23.17
N GLN A 29 -1.95 -17.87 -24.06
CA GLN A 29 -0.67 -17.18 -24.23
C GLN A 29 -0.85 -15.76 -24.77
N ASP A 30 -1.75 -15.55 -25.74
CA ASP A 30 -2.03 -14.20 -26.27
C ASP A 30 -2.58 -13.27 -25.18
N LEU A 31 -3.37 -13.80 -24.24
CA LEU A 31 -3.91 -13.05 -23.11
C LEU A 31 -2.83 -12.71 -22.08
N LEU A 32 -1.90 -13.64 -21.82
CA LEU A 32 -0.75 -13.38 -20.95
C LEU A 32 0.18 -12.33 -21.54
N ASP A 33 0.51 -12.45 -22.83
CA ASP A 33 1.40 -11.50 -23.51
C ASP A 33 0.79 -10.10 -23.55
N ALA A 34 -0.53 -9.99 -23.80
CA ALA A 34 -1.24 -8.71 -23.74
C ALA A 34 -1.26 -8.10 -22.32
N ALA A 35 -1.51 -8.91 -21.29
CA ALA A 35 -1.49 -8.46 -19.91
C ALA A 35 -0.09 -7.99 -19.49
N LEU A 36 0.98 -8.63 -19.98
CA LEU A 36 2.35 -8.19 -19.73
C LEU A 36 2.64 -6.85 -20.43
N ASP A 37 2.25 -6.68 -21.69
CA ASP A 37 2.43 -5.40 -22.40
C ASP A 37 1.70 -4.23 -21.68
N ASP A 38 0.51 -4.46 -21.12
CA ASP A 38 -0.27 -3.45 -20.39
C ASP A 38 0.24 -3.18 -18.96
N THR A 39 1.01 -4.10 -18.36
CA THR A 39 1.57 -3.95 -17.00
C THR A 39 2.89 -3.15 -17.00
N PHE A 40 3.39 -2.75 -18.19
CA PHE A 40 4.62 -1.97 -18.32
C PHE A 40 4.43 -0.61 -19.00
N PRO A 41 3.88 0.39 -18.30
CA PRO A 41 4.33 1.75 -18.45
C PRO A 41 5.49 2.01 -17.47
N ALA A 42 6.69 2.22 -18.02
CA ALA A 42 7.85 2.78 -17.35
C ALA A 42 8.44 1.96 -16.17
N SER A 43 9.53 1.24 -16.45
CA SER A 43 10.70 1.43 -15.59
C SER A 43 10.82 2.94 -15.41
N ASP A 44 10.62 3.48 -14.20
CA ASP A 44 10.76 4.91 -13.97
C ASP A 44 11.97 5.37 -14.76
N PRO A 45 11.85 6.35 -15.68
CA PRO A 45 13.03 6.86 -16.36
C PRO A 45 14.01 7.18 -15.24
N LEU A 46 15.19 6.54 -15.26
CA LEU A 46 16.25 6.87 -14.31
C LEU A 46 16.28 8.40 -14.29
N ALA A 47 16.09 9.00 -13.12
CA ALA A 47 15.98 10.44 -13.02
C ALA A 47 17.35 11.05 -13.38
N ILE A 48 17.68 11.16 -14.67
CA ILE A 48 18.96 11.66 -15.18
C ILE A 48 19.17 13.11 -14.68
N GLY A 49 18.08 13.82 -14.38
CA GLY A 49 18.11 15.15 -13.77
C GLY A 49 18.81 15.20 -12.40
N ALA A 50 18.77 14.13 -11.60
CA ALA A 50 19.50 14.07 -10.33
C ALA A 50 21.03 13.97 -10.54
N ALA A 51 21.46 13.36 -11.65
CA ALA A 51 22.88 13.19 -11.99
C ALA A 51 23.44 14.29 -12.91
N THR A 52 22.60 15.14 -13.51
CA THR A 52 23.04 16.20 -14.43
C THR A 52 23.30 17.53 -13.71
N GLN A 53 22.63 17.77 -12.57
CA GLN A 53 22.87 18.93 -11.70
C GLN A 53 23.81 18.58 -10.53
N VAL A 54 24.98 17.97 -10.81
CA VAL A 54 25.99 17.64 -9.78
C VAL A 54 26.55 18.91 -9.10
N TYR A 55 26.40 20.08 -9.73
CA TYR A 55 27.04 21.30 -9.27
C TYR A 55 26.28 22.03 -8.15
N GLU A 56 24.99 21.70 -7.93
CA GLU A 56 24.22 22.29 -6.83
C GLU A 56 24.00 21.26 -5.72
N PRO A 57 24.51 21.50 -4.50
CA PRO A 57 24.25 20.61 -3.38
C PRO A 57 22.75 20.63 -3.06
N ARG A 58 22.05 19.54 -3.37
CA ARG A 58 20.68 19.26 -2.91
C ARG A 58 20.71 18.74 -1.48
N THR A 59 21.13 19.58 -0.54
CA THR A 59 20.95 19.32 0.88
C THR A 59 19.57 19.83 1.29
N THR A 60 18.65 18.90 1.52
CA THR A 60 17.35 19.18 2.12
C THR A 60 17.45 19.10 3.64
N PRO A 61 16.56 19.75 4.40
CA PRO A 61 16.48 19.58 5.86
C PRO A 61 16.06 18.17 6.30
N ARG A 62 15.82 17.23 5.36
CA ARG A 62 15.67 15.80 5.69
C ARG A 62 17.03 15.09 5.74
N ASP A 63 18.03 15.60 5.03
CA ASP A 63 19.38 15.02 4.92
C ASP A 63 20.25 15.31 6.15
N CYS A 64 19.81 16.20 7.06
CA CYS A 64 20.46 16.39 8.36
C CYS A 64 20.06 15.33 9.41
N VAL A 65 19.19 14.38 9.06
CA VAL A 65 18.90 13.21 9.90
C VAL A 65 19.82 12.08 9.46
N ASP A 66 21.01 12.01 10.06
CA ASP A 66 21.89 10.86 9.94
C ASP A 66 21.26 9.68 10.69
N TRP A 67 20.64 8.75 9.98
CA TRP A 67 20.18 7.47 10.51
C TRP A 67 21.39 6.57 10.78
N THR A 68 22.13 6.94 11.81
CA THR A 68 23.21 6.14 12.37
C THR A 68 22.62 4.96 13.11
N LEU A 69 22.60 3.80 12.46
CA LEU A 69 22.31 2.53 13.12
C LEU A 69 23.38 2.29 14.18
N LYS A 70 22.96 2.12 15.44
CA LYS A 70 23.89 1.68 16.50
C LYS A 70 24.44 0.30 16.10
N PRO A 71 25.77 0.08 16.15
CA PRO A 71 26.35 -1.23 15.88
C PRO A 71 25.66 -2.28 16.77
N GLY A 72 25.08 -3.33 16.16
CA GLY A 72 24.31 -4.37 16.85
C GLY A 72 22.80 -4.15 16.97
N ALA A 73 22.25 -3.05 16.44
CA ALA A 73 20.80 -2.77 16.48
C ALA A 73 19.96 -3.71 15.59
N CYS A 74 20.56 -4.34 14.58
CA CYS A 74 19.91 -5.36 13.76
C CYS A 74 20.68 -6.67 13.92
N LYS A 75 20.03 -7.65 14.56
CA LYS A 75 20.50 -9.04 14.49
C LYS A 75 20.13 -9.57 13.10
N PRO A 76 21.06 -10.15 12.32
CA PRO A 76 20.72 -10.74 11.05
C PRO A 76 19.67 -11.84 11.26
N VAL A 77 18.66 -11.87 10.39
CA VAL A 77 17.59 -12.86 10.46
C VAL A 77 18.19 -14.26 10.42
N GLY A 78 17.94 -15.07 11.46
CA GLY A 78 18.42 -16.46 11.56
C GLY A 78 19.36 -16.82 12.72
N GLN A 79 19.80 -15.87 13.57
CA GLN A 79 20.58 -16.21 14.76
C GLN A 79 19.71 -16.28 16.03
N ALA A 80 19.32 -17.49 16.42
CA ALA A 80 18.80 -17.78 17.76
C ALA A 80 19.83 -17.32 18.80
N GLY A 81 19.46 -16.33 19.63
CA GLY A 81 20.21 -15.98 20.83
C GLY A 81 19.31 -16.25 22.02
N GLU A 82 19.77 -17.13 22.88
CA GLU A 82 19.07 -17.55 24.08
C GLU A 82 19.10 -16.46 25.16
N ALA A 83 18.00 -16.43 25.92
CA ALA A 83 17.80 -15.92 27.27
C ALA A 83 17.99 -14.41 27.54
N GLY A 84 16.86 -13.70 27.49
CA GLY A 84 16.66 -12.39 28.12
C GLY A 84 15.22 -11.90 27.96
N ASP A 85 14.41 -12.13 29.00
CA ASP A 85 13.05 -11.65 29.25
C ASP A 85 11.88 -12.07 28.32
N ALA A 86 11.06 -12.93 28.90
CA ALA A 86 9.72 -13.27 28.47
C ALA A 86 8.76 -12.09 28.69
N ALA A 87 8.55 -11.26 27.67
CA ALA A 87 7.31 -10.50 27.47
C ALA A 87 7.32 -9.75 26.13
N SER A 88 7.42 -10.46 25.00
CA SER A 88 7.01 -9.92 23.71
C SER A 88 6.55 -11.06 22.83
N LEU A 89 5.24 -11.31 22.85
CA LEU A 89 4.53 -11.94 21.73
C LEU A 89 5.00 -11.27 20.42
N PRO A 90 4.92 -11.94 19.26
CA PRO A 90 5.15 -11.28 17.98
C PRO A 90 4.15 -10.14 17.88
N GLN A 91 4.59 -8.92 18.15
CA GLN A 91 3.84 -7.73 17.82
C GLN A 91 3.87 -7.72 16.30
N GLY A 92 2.83 -8.32 15.70
CA GLY A 92 2.64 -8.35 14.25
C GLY A 92 2.91 -6.94 13.73
N GLU A 93 3.67 -6.86 12.64
CA GLU A 93 4.18 -5.61 12.08
C GLU A 93 3.04 -4.58 12.00
N ARG A 94 3.08 -3.59 12.89
CA ARG A 94 2.09 -2.51 12.94
C ARG A 94 2.51 -1.42 11.99
N SER A 95 1.57 -0.95 11.18
CA SER A 95 1.75 0.24 10.36
C SER A 95 2.13 1.43 11.24
N ALA A 96 2.84 2.40 10.65
CA ALA A 96 2.94 3.71 11.28
C ALA A 96 1.54 4.26 11.58
N ARG A 97 1.44 5.05 12.65
CA ARG A 97 0.21 5.73 13.02
C ARG A 97 -0.17 6.74 11.93
N CYS A 98 -1.29 6.51 11.27
CA CYS A 98 -1.83 7.42 10.27
C CYS A 98 -2.81 8.39 10.92
N ASP A 99 -2.66 9.69 10.66
CA ASP A 99 -3.69 10.67 10.98
C ASP A 99 -4.95 10.40 10.14
N ALA A 100 -6.12 10.60 10.73
CA ALA A 100 -7.41 10.45 10.08
C ALA A 100 -8.46 11.33 10.75
N ARG A 101 -9.64 11.44 10.15
CA ARG A 101 -10.76 12.19 10.72
C ARG A 101 -12.08 11.45 10.53
N LEU A 102 -12.82 11.27 11.63
CA LEU A 102 -14.23 10.90 11.53
C LEU A 102 -15.04 12.15 11.20
N LEU A 103 -15.78 12.11 10.09
CA LEU A 103 -16.60 13.23 9.63
C LEU A 103 -17.91 13.36 10.43
N ARG A 104 -18.39 12.25 10.99
CA ARG A 104 -19.59 12.21 11.82
C ARG A 104 -19.43 11.22 12.97
N THR A 105 -20.19 11.43 14.04
CA THR A 105 -20.25 10.49 15.16
C THR A 105 -20.78 9.16 14.68
N GLN A 106 -20.05 8.08 14.94
CA GLN A 106 -20.41 6.74 14.51
C GLN A 106 -20.48 5.76 15.66
N LEU A 107 -21.32 4.73 15.47
CA LEU A 107 -21.36 3.57 16.33
C LEU A 107 -20.56 2.46 15.65
N ILE A 108 -19.34 2.21 16.10
CA ILE A 108 -18.43 1.19 15.56
C ILE A 108 -18.30 0.10 16.63
N ALA A 109 -18.59 -1.15 16.29
CA ALA A 109 -18.56 -2.28 17.23
C ALA A 109 -19.26 -1.98 18.59
N SER A 110 -20.45 -1.36 18.54
CA SER A 110 -21.23 -0.94 19.72
C SER A 110 -20.64 0.19 20.57
N ARG A 111 -19.53 0.80 20.14
CA ARG A 111 -18.92 1.96 20.80
C ARG A 111 -19.18 3.23 20.01
N ARG A 112 -19.58 4.29 20.71
CA ARG A 112 -19.82 5.60 20.09
C ARG A 112 -18.49 6.35 19.97
N VAL A 113 -18.06 6.57 18.73
CA VAL A 113 -16.87 7.35 18.38
C VAL A 113 -17.32 8.74 17.90
N PRO A 114 -16.92 9.82 18.58
CA PRO A 114 -17.31 11.17 18.18
C PRO A 114 -16.67 11.58 16.85
N ALA A 115 -17.31 12.51 16.14
CA ALA A 115 -16.69 13.17 14.99
C ALA A 115 -15.45 13.95 15.45
N GLY A 116 -14.35 13.88 14.70
CA GLY A 116 -13.13 14.57 15.08
C GLY A 116 -11.84 13.91 14.56
N PRO A 117 -10.69 14.49 14.93
CA PRO A 117 -9.38 13.92 14.61
C PRO A 117 -9.21 12.59 15.34
N CYS A 118 -8.67 11.62 14.61
CA CYS A 118 -8.40 10.28 15.09
C CYS A 118 -7.14 9.74 14.43
N TRP A 119 -6.68 8.59 14.89
CA TRP A 119 -5.50 7.94 14.38
C TRP A 119 -5.78 6.48 14.12
N ILE A 120 -5.18 5.96 13.07
CA ILE A 120 -5.35 4.58 12.65
C ILE A 120 -3.99 3.89 12.66
N GLU A 121 -3.93 2.76 13.34
CA GLU A 121 -2.81 1.81 13.26
C GLU A 121 -3.37 0.48 12.73
N GLN A 122 -2.64 -0.18 11.85
CA GLN A 122 -3.09 -1.42 11.21
C GLN A 122 -2.07 -2.53 11.44
N THR A 123 -2.53 -3.73 11.70
CA THR A 123 -1.77 -4.97 11.54
C THR A 123 -2.25 -5.68 10.29
N THR A 124 -1.70 -6.86 10.03
CA THR A 124 -2.18 -7.77 8.99
C THR A 124 -3.60 -8.27 9.21
N GLU A 125 -4.11 -8.21 10.45
CA GLU A 125 -5.38 -8.86 10.83
C GLU A 125 -6.43 -7.86 11.33
N ALA A 126 -6.02 -6.72 11.88
CA ALA A 126 -6.93 -5.78 12.52
C ALA A 126 -6.47 -4.32 12.36
N ALA A 127 -7.39 -3.40 12.60
CA ALA A 127 -7.08 -1.98 12.72
C ALA A 127 -7.45 -1.46 14.11
N THR A 128 -6.62 -0.60 14.67
CA THR A 128 -6.89 0.14 15.90
C THR A 128 -7.17 1.59 15.57
N LEU A 129 -8.37 2.05 15.88
CA LEU A 129 -8.77 3.45 15.81
C LEU A 129 -8.59 4.09 17.18
N SER A 130 -7.83 5.19 17.25
CA SER A 130 -7.61 5.96 18.47
C SER A 130 -8.16 7.39 18.31
N TRP A 131 -8.79 7.95 19.33
CA TRP A 131 -9.29 9.33 19.31
C TRP A 131 -9.22 9.96 20.70
N LEU A 132 -9.36 11.29 20.79
CA LEU A 132 -9.50 11.99 22.05
C LEU A 132 -10.99 12.16 22.40
N ASP A 133 -11.36 11.79 23.62
CA ASP A 133 -12.69 12.07 24.15
C ASP A 133 -12.81 13.55 24.58
N GLY A 134 -14.04 14.03 24.84
CA GLY A 134 -14.30 15.40 25.30
C GLY A 134 -13.60 15.78 26.60
N GLY A 135 -13.15 14.81 27.39
CA GLY A 135 -12.31 14.99 28.59
C GLY A 135 -10.79 14.94 28.33
N GLY A 136 -10.34 14.84 27.08
CA GLY A 136 -8.92 14.77 26.71
C GLY A 136 -8.26 13.39 26.92
N ALA A 137 -9.02 12.37 27.32
CA ALA A 137 -8.51 11.00 27.42
C ALA A 137 -8.44 10.34 26.04
N VAL A 138 -7.34 9.63 25.76
CA VAL A 138 -7.21 8.82 24.54
C VAL A 138 -8.06 7.56 24.70
N GLN A 139 -8.99 7.37 23.77
CA GLN A 139 -9.80 6.17 23.63
C GLN A 139 -9.31 5.38 22.43
N GLN A 140 -9.32 4.06 22.53
CA GLN A 140 -8.93 3.16 21.44
C GLN A 140 -10.00 2.10 21.24
N LEU A 141 -10.22 1.73 19.98
CA LEU A 141 -11.11 0.67 19.56
C LEU A 141 -10.41 -0.17 18.49
N GLU A 142 -10.40 -1.48 18.71
CA GLU A 142 -9.97 -2.44 17.70
C GLU A 142 -11.18 -2.82 16.82
N LEU A 143 -10.95 -2.87 15.51
CA LEU A 143 -11.96 -3.18 14.50
C LEU A 143 -11.36 -4.07 13.42
N ALA A 144 -12.21 -4.84 12.74
CA ALA A 144 -11.77 -5.66 11.62
C ALA A 144 -11.31 -4.78 10.43
N LEU A 145 -10.40 -5.28 9.61
CA LEU A 145 -9.93 -4.56 8.43
C LEU A 145 -11.07 -4.28 7.43
N GLU A 146 -12.04 -5.18 7.30
CA GLU A 146 -13.22 -4.97 6.47
C GLU A 146 -14.09 -3.81 6.97
N GLU A 147 -14.28 -3.68 8.29
CA GLU A 147 -15.04 -2.57 8.87
C GLU A 147 -14.35 -1.23 8.60
N LEU A 148 -13.01 -1.18 8.74
CA LEU A 148 -12.24 0.01 8.41
C LEU A 148 -12.43 0.40 6.93
N ARG A 149 -12.35 -0.57 6.03
CA ARG A 149 -12.54 -0.36 4.59
C ARG A 149 -13.94 0.15 4.28
N CYS A 150 -14.98 -0.38 4.94
CA CYS A 150 -16.35 0.11 4.81
C CYS A 150 -16.48 1.57 5.27
N LEU A 151 -15.86 1.96 6.38
CA LEU A 151 -15.90 3.34 6.88
C LEU A 151 -15.23 4.33 5.92
N LEU A 152 -14.13 3.93 5.29
CA LEU A 152 -13.44 4.72 4.27
C LEU A 152 -14.28 4.82 2.98
N ALA A 153 -14.83 3.69 2.51
CA ALA A 153 -15.63 3.65 1.28
C ALA A 153 -16.96 4.43 1.41
N GLN A 154 -17.50 4.52 2.62
CA GLN A 154 -18.71 5.31 2.91
C GLN A 154 -18.41 6.79 3.19
N GLU A 155 -17.16 7.24 3.03
CA GLU A 155 -16.73 8.61 3.31
C GLU A 155 -17.12 9.05 4.72
N VAL A 156 -17.02 8.12 5.69
CA VAL A 156 -17.28 8.39 7.10
C VAL A 156 -15.98 8.71 7.82
N LEU A 157 -14.92 8.04 7.39
CA LEU A 157 -13.56 8.20 7.85
C LEU A 157 -12.73 8.72 6.67
N GLU A 158 -12.06 9.84 6.87
CA GLU A 158 -11.19 10.45 5.87
C GLU A 158 -9.73 10.31 6.31
N ARG A 159 -8.87 9.94 5.37
CA ARG A 159 -7.41 10.00 5.55
C ARG A 159 -6.93 11.24 4.80
N PRO A 160 -6.19 12.16 5.45
CA PRO A 160 -5.57 13.27 4.74
C PRO A 160 -4.63 12.68 3.69
N GLU A 161 -4.81 13.07 2.43
CA GLU A 161 -3.86 12.68 1.40
C GLU A 161 -2.49 13.28 1.71
N PRO A 162 -1.39 12.52 1.54
CA PRO A 162 -0.07 13.09 1.64
C PRO A 162 0.12 14.13 0.53
N ALA A 163 0.29 15.39 0.93
CA ALA A 163 0.58 16.51 0.02
C ALA A 163 1.98 16.43 -0.59
#